data_AF-A0A368QUI0-F1
#
_entry.id   AF-A0A368QUI0-F1
#
_cell.length_a   1.000
_cell.length_b   1.000
_cell.length_c   1.000
_cell.angle_alpha   90.00
_cell.angle_beta   90.00
_cell.angle_gamma   90.00
#
_symmetry.space_group_name_H-M   'P 1'
#
loop_
_entity.id
_entity.type
_entity.pdbx_description
1 polymer ?
#
loop_
_entity_poly.entity_id
_entity_poly.type
_entity_poly.pdbx_seq_one_letter_code
_entity_poly.pdbx_strand_id
1 'polypeptide(L)'
;MFKYAVSLVADNSKEKVAAKLEFFKRTLGCSESELSIAISKMPRILGISDENLTCKIEFLVNEVGMEPQYILERPVLLGYSLEKTYFTLANMVDAFILKFIDCHQDSVPGLAAYYAKACAGDVPPEVQLLS
;
A
#
# COMPACT_ATOMS: atom_id res chain seq x y z
N MET A 1 -18.73 10.98 1.62
CA MET A 1 -18.59 9.79 2.50
C MET A 1 -19.96 9.16 2.81
N PHE A 2 -20.92 9.91 3.37
CA PHE A 2 -22.20 9.37 3.83
C PHE A 2 -23.02 8.60 2.77
N LYS A 3 -23.24 9.17 1.57
CA LYS A 3 -24.01 8.49 0.50
C LYS A 3 -23.43 7.12 0.07
N TYR A 4 -22.12 6.97 0.14
CA TYR A 4 -21.45 5.72 -0.21
C TYR A 4 -21.52 4.71 0.93
N ALA A 5 -21.43 5.16 2.18
CA ALA A 5 -21.69 4.30 3.33
C ALA A 5 -23.15 3.82 3.35
N VAL A 6 -24.11 4.70 3.03
CA VAL A 6 -25.53 4.35 2.94
C VAL A 6 -25.80 3.36 1.80
N SER A 7 -25.26 3.58 0.60
CA SER A 7 -25.37 2.60 -0.51
C SER A 7 -24.71 1.27 -0.13
N LEU A 8 -23.52 1.30 0.47
CA LEU A 8 -22.84 0.07 0.90
C LEU A 8 -23.69 -0.75 1.87
N VAL A 9 -24.32 -0.11 2.85
CA VAL A 9 -25.20 -0.78 3.82
C VAL A 9 -26.53 -1.21 3.20
N ALA A 10 -27.07 -0.44 2.25
CA ALA A 10 -28.31 -0.78 1.55
C ALA A 10 -28.13 -1.99 0.61
N ASP A 11 -26.96 -2.12 -0.02
CA ASP A 11 -26.69 -3.13 -1.05
C ASP A 11 -26.09 -4.43 -0.46
N ASN A 12 -25.65 -4.43 0.80
CA ASN A 12 -24.97 -5.56 1.42
C ASN A 12 -25.70 -6.06 2.68
N SER A 13 -25.96 -7.36 2.71
CA SER A 13 -26.41 -8.02 3.94
C SER A 13 -25.28 -8.06 4.97
N LYS A 14 -25.64 -8.22 6.25
CA LYS A 14 -24.68 -8.35 7.35
C LYS A 14 -23.68 -9.48 7.10
N GLU A 15 -24.14 -10.58 6.49
CA GLU A 15 -23.34 -11.74 6.12
C GLU A 15 -22.32 -11.42 5.04
N LYS A 16 -22.70 -10.65 4.00
CA LYS A 16 -21.76 -10.22 2.94
C LYS A 16 -20.64 -9.37 3.50
N VAL A 17 -20.97 -8.43 4.39
CA VAL A 17 -19.96 -7.59 5.04
C VAL A 17 -19.05 -8.46 5.91
N ALA A 18 -19.59 -9.35 6.72
CA ALA A 18 -18.79 -10.25 7.56
C ALA A 18 -17.84 -11.14 6.74
N ALA A 19 -18.33 -11.74 5.66
CA ALA A 19 -17.51 -12.53 4.74
C ALA A 19 -16.36 -11.70 4.14
N LYS A 20 -16.64 -10.44 3.79
CA LYS A 20 -15.64 -9.50 3.26
C LYS A 20 -14.56 -9.16 4.30
N LEU A 21 -14.95 -9.00 5.56
CA LEU A 21 -14.01 -8.73 6.65
C LEU A 21 -13.07 -9.93 6.86
N GLU A 22 -13.62 -11.14 6.87
CA GLU A 22 -12.83 -12.37 7.00
C GLU A 22 -11.87 -12.57 5.81
N PHE A 23 -12.30 -12.20 4.59
CA PHE A 23 -11.42 -12.16 3.43
C PHE A 23 -10.21 -11.24 3.68
N PHE A 24 -10.42 -9.99 4.12
CA PHE A 24 -9.31 -9.08 4.39
C PHE A 24 -8.37 -9.57 5.49
N LYS A 25 -8.93 -10.12 6.59
CA LYS A 25 -8.14 -10.72 7.67
C LYS A 25 -7.25 -11.86 7.15
N ARG A 26 -7.80 -12.75 6.31
CA ARG A 26 -7.07 -13.88 5.73
C ARG A 26 -5.97 -13.44 4.76
N THR A 27 -6.27 -12.47 3.89
CA THR A 27 -5.35 -12.08 2.81
C THR A 27 -4.24 -11.15 3.29
N LEU A 28 -4.53 -10.25 4.24
CA LEU A 28 -3.56 -9.27 4.75
C LEU A 28 -3.00 -9.62 6.13
N GLY A 29 -3.48 -10.69 6.77
CA GLY A 29 -3.00 -11.12 8.08
C GLY A 29 -3.24 -10.11 9.20
N CYS A 30 -4.27 -9.27 9.09
CA CYS A 30 -4.49 -8.12 9.96
C CYS A 30 -5.49 -8.36 11.10
N SER A 31 -5.37 -7.56 12.16
CA SER A 31 -6.33 -7.53 13.26
C SER A 31 -7.63 -6.85 12.87
N GLU A 32 -8.69 -7.12 13.63
CA GLU A 32 -9.99 -6.47 13.43
C GLU A 32 -9.94 -4.95 13.62
N SER A 33 -9.05 -4.46 14.51
CA SER A 33 -8.88 -3.04 14.77
C SER A 33 -8.27 -2.30 13.57
N GLU A 34 -7.23 -2.86 12.96
CA GLU A 34 -6.56 -2.30 11.78
C GLU A 34 -7.51 -2.28 10.59
N LEU A 35 -8.24 -3.37 10.38
CA LEU A 35 -9.23 -3.47 9.33
C LEU A 35 -10.38 -2.47 9.52
N SER A 36 -10.85 -2.27 10.75
CA SER A 36 -11.88 -1.29 11.07
C SER A 36 -11.41 0.14 10.77
N ILE A 37 -10.16 0.47 11.11
CA ILE A 37 -9.55 1.76 10.77
C ILE A 37 -9.49 1.95 9.24
N ALA A 38 -9.04 0.94 8.50
CA ALA A 38 -8.97 0.99 7.03
C ALA A 38 -10.36 1.23 6.40
N ILE A 39 -11.38 0.49 6.85
CA ILE A 39 -12.75 0.63 6.35
C ILE A 39 -13.34 2.00 6.70
N SER A 40 -13.05 2.54 7.88
CA SER A 40 -13.50 3.87 8.26
C SER A 40 -12.95 4.97 7.34
N LYS A 41 -11.69 4.82 6.89
CA LYS A 41 -11.03 5.73 5.94
C LYS A 41 -11.59 5.58 4.52
N MET A 42 -11.96 4.37 4.11
CA MET A 42 -12.47 4.11 2.77
C MET A 42 -13.55 3.02 2.74
N PRO A 43 -14.81 3.34 3.09
CA PRO A 43 -15.89 2.35 3.16
C PRO A 43 -16.17 1.66 1.81
N ARG A 44 -15.84 2.34 0.70
CA ARG A 44 -16.06 1.83 -0.66
C ARG A 44 -15.25 0.56 -0.96
N ILE A 45 -14.15 0.27 -0.24
CA ILE A 45 -13.36 -0.94 -0.49
C ILE A 45 -14.18 -2.22 -0.37
N LEU A 46 -15.24 -2.21 0.45
CA LEU A 46 -16.15 -3.34 0.63
C LEU A 46 -17.02 -3.62 -0.60
N GLY A 47 -17.17 -2.65 -1.51
CA GLY A 47 -17.93 -2.81 -2.76
C GLY A 47 -17.10 -3.27 -3.96
N ILE A 48 -15.79 -3.47 -3.80
CA ILE A 48 -14.90 -4.01 -4.85
C ILE A 48 -15.04 -5.54 -4.85
N SER A 49 -15.00 -6.23 -5.99
CA SER A 49 -15.08 -7.70 -6.01
C SER A 49 -13.85 -8.36 -5.36
N ASP A 50 -14.00 -9.59 -4.86
CA ASP A 50 -12.92 -10.33 -4.20
C ASP A 50 -11.78 -10.65 -5.17
N GLU A 51 -12.09 -10.94 -6.43
CA GLU A 51 -11.10 -11.23 -7.47
C GLU A 51 -10.24 -9.99 -7.73
N ASN A 52 -10.86 -8.81 -7.81
CA ASN A 52 -10.15 -7.55 -8.06
C ASN A 52 -9.31 -7.14 -6.84
N LEU A 53 -9.82 -7.34 -5.61
CA LEU A 53 -9.03 -7.12 -4.40
C LEU A 53 -7.84 -8.07 -4.32
N THR A 54 -8.03 -9.35 -4.62
CA THR A 54 -6.96 -10.36 -4.63
C THR A 54 -5.85 -9.95 -5.58
N CYS A 55 -6.17 -9.68 -6.86
CA CYS A 55 -5.15 -9.27 -7.84
C CYS A 55 -4.42 -7.99 -7.43
N LYS A 56 -5.11 -7.02 -6.80
CA LYS A 56 -4.46 -5.80 -6.32
C LYS A 56 -3.54 -6.04 -5.14
N ILE A 57 -3.97 -6.84 -4.17
CA ILE A 57 -3.18 -7.15 -2.99
C ILE A 57 -1.95 -7.96 -3.39
N GLU A 58 -2.12 -8.98 -4.23
CA GLU A 58 -0.98 -9.76 -4.74
C GLU A 58 0.01 -8.90 -5.51
N PHE A 59 -0.45 -8.00 -6.38
CA PHE A 59 0.44 -7.07 -7.08
C PHE A 59 1.19 -6.16 -6.10
N LEU A 60 0.50 -5.56 -5.13
CA LEU A 60 1.12 -4.64 -4.16
C LEU A 60 2.10 -5.35 -3.23
N VAL A 61 1.79 -6.57 -2.78
CA VAL A 61 2.63 -7.32 -1.84
C VAL A 61 3.77 -8.03 -2.55
N ASN A 62 3.49 -8.75 -3.63
CA ASN A 62 4.47 -9.63 -4.27
C ASN A 62 5.32 -8.89 -5.32
N GLU A 63 4.72 -8.05 -6.16
CA GLU A 63 5.45 -7.37 -7.24
C GLU A 63 6.06 -6.04 -6.76
N VAL A 64 5.33 -5.27 -5.96
CA VAL A 64 5.81 -3.98 -5.44
C VAL A 64 6.56 -4.14 -4.11
N GLY A 65 6.37 -5.25 -3.38
CA GLY A 65 7.04 -5.49 -2.10
C GLY A 65 6.48 -4.67 -0.93
N MET A 66 5.22 -4.20 -1.01
CA MET A 66 4.60 -3.45 0.07
C MET A 66 4.20 -4.34 1.25
N GLU A 67 4.45 -3.84 2.45
CA GLU A 67 3.96 -4.47 3.67
C GLU A 67 2.42 -4.35 3.78
N PRO A 68 1.70 -5.42 4.16
CA PRO A 68 0.25 -5.40 4.31
C PRO A 68 -0.27 -4.28 5.22
N GLN A 69 0.48 -3.94 6.27
CA GLN A 69 0.15 -2.85 7.20
C GLN A 69 0.11 -1.49 6.49
N TYR A 70 1.07 -1.22 5.60
CA TYR A 70 1.09 0.02 4.82
C TYR A 70 -0.12 0.13 3.86
N ILE A 71 -0.53 -0.99 3.28
CA ILE A 71 -1.73 -1.05 2.43
C ILE A 71 -3.00 -0.73 3.25
N LEU A 72 -3.10 -1.24 4.49
CA LEU A 72 -4.22 -0.98 5.40
C LEU A 72 -4.26 0.47 5.90
N GLU A 73 -3.11 1.10 6.08
CA GLU A 73 -3.05 2.53 6.41
C GLU A 73 -3.56 3.40 5.26
N ARG A 74 -3.44 2.91 4.02
CA ARG A 74 -3.76 3.60 2.77
C ARG A 74 -4.68 2.77 1.85
N PRO A 75 -5.91 2.45 2.29
CA PRO A 75 -6.85 1.60 1.55
C PRO A 75 -7.28 2.18 0.20
N VAL A 76 -7.01 3.47 -0.05
CA VAL A 76 -7.19 4.12 -1.35
C VAL A 76 -6.40 3.44 -2.47
N LEU A 77 -5.26 2.80 -2.15
CA LEU A 77 -4.44 2.05 -3.11
C LEU A 77 -5.23 0.89 -3.75
N LEU A 78 -6.16 0.29 -2.99
CA LEU A 78 -7.04 -0.76 -3.49
C LEU A 78 -8.20 -0.22 -4.35
N GLY A 79 -8.45 1.10 -4.30
CA GLY A 79 -9.49 1.77 -5.08
C GLY A 79 -9.06 2.21 -6.49
N TYR A 80 -7.76 2.21 -6.79
CA TYR A 80 -7.25 2.59 -8.11
C TYR A 80 -7.24 1.41 -9.10
N SER A 81 -7.25 1.69 -10.41
CA SER A 81 -6.90 0.67 -11.41
C SER A 81 -5.44 0.27 -11.26
N LEU A 82 -5.05 -0.93 -11.66
CA LEU A 82 -3.64 -1.37 -11.57
C LEU A 82 -2.70 -0.41 -12.32
N GLU A 83 -3.12 0.05 -13.50
CA GLU A 83 -2.39 1.07 -14.27
C GLU A 83 -2.20 2.37 -13.48
N LYS A 84 -3.26 2.86 -12.83
CA LYS A 84 -3.18 4.08 -12.02
C LYS A 84 -2.35 3.86 -10.76
N THR A 85 -2.40 2.69 -10.15
CA THR A 85 -1.54 2.32 -9.02
C THR A 85 -0.08 2.34 -9.45
N TYR A 86 0.28 1.68 -10.56
CA TYR A 86 1.63 1.67 -11.10
C TYR A 86 2.14 3.10 -11.37
N PHE A 87 1.36 3.91 -12.10
CA PHE A 87 1.73 5.29 -12.40
C PHE A 87 1.92 6.14 -11.13
N THR A 88 1.04 5.96 -10.14
CA THR A 88 1.12 6.68 -8.87
C THR A 88 2.38 6.30 -8.08
N LEU A 89 2.78 5.03 -8.11
CA LEU A 89 3.99 4.54 -7.45
C LEU A 89 5.25 4.99 -8.18
N ALA A 90 5.29 4.87 -9.51
CA ALA A 90 6.42 5.32 -10.33
C ALA A 90 6.70 6.81 -10.08
N ASN A 91 5.68 7.66 -10.14
CA ASN A 91 5.85 9.08 -9.86
C ASN A 91 6.31 9.38 -8.43
N MET A 92 5.90 8.59 -7.44
CA MET A 92 6.39 8.74 -6.06
C MET A 92 7.87 8.39 -5.94
N VAL A 93 8.31 7.32 -6.61
CA VAL A 93 9.72 6.90 -6.64
C VAL A 93 10.56 7.94 -7.38
N ASP A 94 10.12 8.41 -8.55
CA ASP A 94 10.83 9.42 -9.33
C ASP A 94 10.96 10.73 -8.53
N ALA A 95 9.87 11.16 -7.89
CA ALA A 95 9.90 12.35 -7.02
C ALA A 95 10.84 12.18 -5.83
N PHE A 96 10.94 10.96 -5.26
CA PHE A 96 11.87 10.67 -4.18
C PHE A 96 13.32 10.73 -4.66
N ILE A 97 13.64 10.08 -5.78
CA ILE A 97 14.99 10.08 -6.35
C ILE A 97 15.44 11.51 -6.65
N LEU A 98 14.63 12.28 -7.38
CA LEU A 98 14.95 13.67 -7.72
C LEU A 98 15.15 14.55 -6.49
N LYS A 99 14.31 14.37 -5.45
CA LYS A 99 14.28 15.27 -4.29
C LYS A 99 15.24 14.89 -3.18
N PHE A 100 15.66 13.62 -3.08
CA PHE A 100 16.44 13.13 -1.94
C PHE A 100 17.70 12.36 -2.32
N ILE A 101 17.81 11.85 -3.55
CA ILE A 101 19.00 11.13 -4.01
C ILE A 101 19.84 12.05 -4.90
N ASP A 102 19.27 12.53 -6.00
CA ASP A 102 20.01 13.29 -7.02
C ASP A 102 20.48 14.65 -6.47
N CYS A 103 19.64 15.34 -5.70
CA CYS A 103 19.98 16.63 -5.11
C CYS A 103 21.15 16.57 -4.11
N HIS A 104 21.46 15.40 -3.58
CA HIS A 104 22.52 15.17 -2.61
C HIS A 104 23.72 14.43 -3.21
N GLN A 105 23.69 14.10 -4.49
CA GLN A 105 24.74 13.32 -5.15
C GLN A 105 26.11 14.04 -5.11
N ASP A 106 26.11 15.37 -5.21
CA ASP A 106 27.33 16.19 -5.11
C ASP A 106 27.83 16.36 -3.66
N SER A 107 26.91 16.28 -2.68
CA SER A 107 27.24 16.41 -1.26
C SER A 107 27.70 15.09 -0.63
N VAL A 108 27.14 13.97 -1.11
CA VAL A 108 27.44 12.61 -0.65
C VAL A 108 27.73 11.74 -1.89
N PRO A 109 28.98 11.74 -2.38
CA PRO A 109 29.37 10.93 -3.51
C PRO A 109 29.09 9.45 -3.25
N GLY A 110 28.39 8.80 -4.19
CA GLY A 110 28.02 7.38 -4.07
C GLY A 110 26.65 7.11 -3.44
N LEU A 111 25.91 8.12 -2.99
CA LEU A 111 24.56 7.96 -2.42
C LEU A 111 23.60 7.24 -3.37
N ALA A 112 23.56 7.63 -4.65
CA ALA A 112 22.72 6.98 -5.65
C ALA A 112 23.09 5.49 -5.85
N ALA A 113 24.38 5.18 -5.85
CA ALA A 113 24.87 3.81 -5.99
C ALA A 113 24.55 2.96 -4.74
N TYR A 114 24.66 3.54 -3.56
CA TYR A 114 24.25 2.90 -2.31
C TYR A 114 22.74 2.63 -2.27
N TYR A 115 21.92 3.62 -2.64
CA TYR A 115 20.48 3.47 -2.74
C TYR A 115 20.10 2.35 -3.73
N ALA A 116 20.71 2.31 -4.91
CA ALA A 116 20.47 1.26 -5.90
C ALA A 116 20.81 -0.15 -5.37
N LYS A 117 21.91 -0.29 -4.63
CA LYS A 117 22.28 -1.56 -3.98
C LYS A 117 21.28 -1.95 -2.88
N ALA A 118 20.87 -1.00 -2.06
CA ALA A 118 19.86 -1.24 -1.03
C ALA A 118 18.52 -1.67 -1.65
N CYS A 119 18.08 -1.04 -2.75
CA CYS A 119 16.90 -1.46 -3.50
C CYS A 119 17.02 -2.86 -4.11
N ALA A 120 18.24 -3.30 -4.43
CA ALA A 120 18.52 -4.66 -4.88
C ALA A 120 18.60 -5.69 -3.72
N GLY A 121 18.36 -5.28 -2.48
CA GLY A 121 18.45 -6.13 -1.28
C GLY A 121 19.88 -6.30 -0.74
N ASP A 122 20.87 -5.62 -1.33
CA ASP A 122 22.27 -5.63 -0.90
C ASP A 122 22.51 -4.45 0.05
N VAL A 123 21.98 -4.55 1.28
CA VAL A 123 22.15 -3.54 2.33
C VAL A 123 23.38 -3.92 3.18
N PRO A 124 24.45 -3.12 3.18
CA PRO A 124 25.60 -3.37 4.04
C PRO A 124 25.20 -3.28 5.53
N PRO A 125 25.80 -4.10 6.41
CA PRO A 125 25.55 -4.02 7.84
C PRO A 125 25.99 -2.65 8.39
N GLU A 126 25.02 -1.92 8.95
CA GLU A 126 25.11 -0.73 9.79
C GLU A 126 26.10 0.36 9.36
N VAL A 127 25.58 1.45 8.78
CA VAL A 127 26.20 2.76 8.95
C VAL A 127 26.01 3.14 10.42
N GLN A 128 27.01 2.88 11.25
CA GLN A 128 27.11 3.45 12.59
C GLN A 128 27.19 4.97 12.42
N LEU A 129 26.03 5.64 12.46
CA LEU A 129 25.97 7.07 12.68
C LEU A 129 26.49 7.31 14.10
N LEU A 130 27.79 7.62 14.19
CA LEU A 130 28.48 8.00 15.41
C LEU A 130 27.69 9.11 16.10
N SER A 131 27.09 8.77 17.25
CA SER A 131 26.70 9.69 18.31
C SER A 131 27.92 10.19 19.06
#